data_AF-A0A4Q3X0V6-F1
#
_entry.id   AF-A0A4Q3X0V6-F1
#
_cell.length_a   1.000
_cell.length_b   1.000
_cell.length_c   1.000
_cell.angle_alpha   90.00
_cell.angle_beta   90.00
_cell.angle_gamma   90.00
#
_symmetry.space_group_name_H-M   'P 1'
#
loop_
_entity.id
_entity.type
_entity.pdbx_description
1 polymer ?
#
loop_
_entity_poly.entity_id
_entity_poly.type
_entity_poly.pdbx_seq_one_letter_code
_entity_poly.pdbx_strand_id
1 'polypeptide(L)'
;MKLPFRKLPDKPQRHGFVEEQIDEAIKRGEFDNLQGKGKPLNLNGDLSDQKVMRTKLRHDAGFTAPWEETGREIEVATSRLMASARRAWDFRQAGLRSKKADPARIEAEFAHARSDIEAQLKAVNSLILTYNLLIPRSLPHLHRVRLKAEQVWEEVAPQWWATQR
;
A
#
# COMPACT_ATOMS: atom_id res chain seq x y z
N MET A 1 -12.97 36.35 0.54
CA MET A 1 -11.71 36.79 1.16
C MET A 1 -10.56 36.16 0.37
N LYS A 2 -9.87 36.91 -0.49
CA LYS A 2 -8.78 36.38 -1.34
C LYS A 2 -7.49 36.41 -0.52
N LEU A 3 -6.93 35.25 -0.19
CA LEU A 3 -5.58 35.17 0.36
C LEU A 3 -4.60 35.69 -0.70
N PRO A 4 -3.68 36.61 -0.37
CA PRO A 4 -2.72 37.10 -1.34
C PRO A 4 -1.76 35.96 -1.71
N PHE A 5 -1.65 35.67 -3.00
CA PHE A 5 -0.61 34.78 -3.52
C PHE A 5 0.75 35.41 -3.23
N ARG A 6 1.46 34.87 -2.22
CA ARG A 6 2.86 35.24 -1.93
C ARG A 6 3.68 34.89 -3.17
N LYS A 7 4.27 35.90 -3.82
CA LYS A 7 5.15 35.68 -4.98
C LYS A 7 6.29 34.77 -4.55
N LEU A 8 6.40 33.62 -5.22
CA LEU A 8 7.55 32.73 -5.07
C LEU A 8 8.78 33.44 -5.67
N PRO A 9 9.94 33.41 -5.01
CA PRO A 9 11.15 34.05 -5.52
C PRO A 9 11.61 33.42 -6.85
N ASP A 10 12.17 34.24 -7.76
CA ASP A 10 12.57 33.87 -9.14
C ASP A 10 13.62 32.75 -9.23
N LYS A 11 14.24 32.36 -8.11
CA LYS A 11 15.11 31.18 -8.00
C LYS A 11 14.66 30.36 -6.79
N PRO A 12 14.60 29.01 -6.89
CA PRO A 12 14.26 28.17 -5.76
C PRO A 12 15.39 28.22 -4.71
N GLN A 13 15.25 29.11 -3.73
CA GLN A 13 16.03 29.05 -2.50
C GLN A 13 15.53 27.86 -1.70
N ARG A 14 16.00 26.65 -2.04
CA ARG A 14 15.59 25.41 -1.37
C ARG A 14 15.94 25.39 0.13
N HIS A 15 16.88 26.24 0.56
CA HIS A 15 17.32 26.45 1.94
C HIS A 15 16.61 27.61 2.68
N GLY A 16 15.57 28.23 2.10
CA GLY A 16 14.79 29.24 2.83
C GLY A 16 13.42 28.70 3.25
N PHE A 17 12.74 28.04 2.30
CA PHE A 17 11.37 27.62 2.50
C PHE A 17 11.23 26.43 3.45
N VAL A 18 12.18 25.48 3.43
CA VAL A 18 12.12 24.31 4.30
C VAL A 18 12.39 24.71 5.75
N GLU A 19 13.39 25.56 5.99
CA GLU A 19 13.70 26.04 7.34
C GLU A 19 12.69 27.07 7.86
N GLU A 20 12.06 27.89 7.00
CA GLU A 20 10.86 28.67 7.40
C GLU A 20 9.74 27.75 7.92
N GLN A 21 9.47 26.62 7.25
CA GLN A 21 8.45 25.66 7.67
C GLN A 21 8.83 24.93 8.97
N ILE A 22 10.10 24.56 9.13
CA ILE A 22 10.60 23.95 10.36
C ILE A 22 10.47 24.93 11.54
N ASP A 23 10.89 26.18 11.35
CA ASP A 23 10.79 27.23 12.37
C ASP A 23 9.34 27.51 12.76
N GLU A 24 8.41 27.53 11.80
CA GLU A 24 6.98 27.65 12.09
C GLU A 24 6.44 26.45 12.88
N ALA A 25 6.81 25.23 12.50
CA ALA A 25 6.39 24.02 13.21
C ALA A 25 6.94 23.98 14.66
N ILE A 26 8.18 24.43 14.87
CA ILE A 26 8.78 24.60 16.20
C ILE A 26 7.98 25.63 17.01
N LYS A 27 7.66 26.80 16.44
CA LYS A 27 6.87 27.85 17.11
C LYS A 27 5.46 27.38 17.48
N ARG A 28 4.87 26.49 16.68
CA ARG A 28 3.56 25.87 16.95
C ARG A 28 3.60 24.78 18.02
N GLY A 29 4.79 24.44 18.52
CA GLY A 29 4.97 23.39 19.53
C GLY A 29 4.84 21.98 18.96
N GLU A 30 4.89 21.80 17.63
CA GLU A 30 4.79 20.47 17.00
C GLU A 30 5.97 19.56 17.40
N PHE A 31 7.07 20.16 17.89
CA PHE A 31 8.25 19.48 18.42
C PHE A 31 8.21 19.25 19.94
N ASP A 32 7.16 19.71 20.64
CA ASP A 32 7.12 19.64 22.10
C ASP A 32 6.88 18.23 22.62
N ASN A 33 6.21 17.38 21.85
CA ASN A 33 5.80 16.04 22.26
C ASN A 33 6.28 14.94 21.31
N LEU A 34 7.51 15.09 20.79
CA LEU A 34 8.12 14.10 19.91
C LEU A 34 8.24 12.73 20.59
N GLN A 35 7.95 11.68 19.83
CA GLN A 35 8.14 10.30 20.26
C GLN A 35 9.63 10.07 20.60
N GLY A 36 9.91 9.77 21.88
CA GLY A 36 11.27 9.53 22.36
C GLY A 36 12.00 10.77 22.89
N LYS A 37 11.37 11.94 22.99
CA LYS A 37 11.95 13.14 23.61
C LYS A 37 12.46 12.81 25.03
N GLY A 38 13.73 13.09 25.29
CA GLY A 38 14.41 12.84 26.57
C GLY A 38 14.86 11.39 26.82
N LYS A 39 14.57 10.44 25.92
CA LYS A 39 15.09 9.08 26.03
C LYS A 39 16.51 9.02 25.46
N PRO A 40 17.46 8.35 26.14
CA PRO A 40 18.81 8.16 25.60
C PRO A 40 18.74 7.36 24.30
N LEU A 41 19.58 7.74 23.34
CA LEU A 41 19.70 7.01 22.08
C LEU A 41 20.18 5.59 22.38
N ASN A 42 19.47 4.58 21.87
CA ASN A 42 19.92 3.20 22.00
C ASN A 42 21.15 2.99 21.13
N LEU A 43 22.33 2.81 21.73
CA LEU A 43 23.59 2.61 21.00
C LEU A 43 23.96 1.13 20.80
N ASN A 44 23.09 0.19 21.18
CA ASN A 44 23.39 -1.23 21.05
C ASN A 44 23.47 -1.69 19.59
N GLY A 45 24.40 -2.58 19.25
CA GLY A 45 24.58 -3.12 17.90
C GLY A 45 25.72 -2.46 17.11
N ASP A 46 25.84 -2.82 15.83
CA ASP A 46 26.90 -2.29 14.97
C ASP A 46 26.57 -0.85 14.53
N LEU A 47 27.43 0.09 14.94
CA LEU A 47 27.38 1.51 14.58
C LEU A 47 28.65 1.94 13.82
N SER A 48 29.46 0.98 13.38
CA SER A 48 30.76 1.25 12.73
C SER A 48 30.61 1.94 11.37
N ASP A 49 29.51 1.69 10.68
CA ASP A 49 29.19 2.27 9.37
C ASP A 49 28.01 3.24 9.45
N GLN A 50 28.15 4.41 8.80
CA GLN A 50 27.13 5.45 8.80
C GLN A 50 25.80 5.00 8.16
N LYS A 51 25.81 4.12 7.14
CA LYS A 51 24.57 3.59 6.55
C LYS A 51 23.88 2.63 7.51
N VAL A 52 24.63 1.78 8.21
CA VAL A 52 24.10 0.87 9.23
C VAL A 52 23.48 1.67 10.37
N MET A 53 24.21 2.66 10.91
CA MET A 53 23.71 3.57 11.94
C MET A 53 22.44 4.32 11.50
N ARG A 54 22.43 4.87 10.28
CA ARG A 54 21.25 5.58 9.74
C ARG A 54 20.04 4.66 9.60
N THR A 55 20.24 3.42 9.14
CA THR A 55 19.16 2.44 8.97
C THR A 55 18.57 2.04 10.31
N LYS A 56 19.44 1.79 11.30
CA LYS A 56 19.02 1.51 12.67
C LYS A 56 18.24 2.67 13.28
N LEU A 57 18.77 3.90 13.20
CA LEU A 57 18.10 5.08 13.73
C LEU A 57 16.70 5.27 13.12
N ARG A 58 16.58 5.05 11.80
CA ARG A 58 15.30 5.10 11.08
C ARG A 58 14.29 4.10 11.65
N HIS A 59 14.74 2.86 11.86
CA HIS A 59 13.93 1.78 12.43
C HIS A 59 13.53 2.06 13.89
N ASP A 60 14.47 2.49 14.73
CA ASP A 60 14.25 2.80 16.14
C ASP A 60 13.28 3.99 16.32
N ALA A 61 13.27 4.93 15.39
CA ALA A 61 12.33 6.06 15.34
C ALA A 61 10.95 5.69 14.74
N GLY A 62 10.74 4.43 14.34
CA GLY A 62 9.51 3.98 13.68
C GLY A 62 9.32 4.54 12.26
N PHE A 63 10.34 5.19 11.69
CA PHE A 63 10.27 5.78 10.37
C PHE A 63 10.42 4.69 9.30
N THR A 64 9.36 4.47 8.54
CA THR A 64 9.33 3.52 7.42
C THR A 64 9.54 4.29 6.12
N ALA A 65 10.27 3.74 5.15
CA ALA A 65 10.36 4.39 3.85
C ALA A 65 8.98 4.39 3.17
N PRO A 66 8.58 5.43 2.42
CA PRO A 66 7.22 5.50 1.83
C PRO A 66 6.84 4.26 1.01
N TRP A 67 7.78 3.68 0.26
CA TRP A 67 7.55 2.45 -0.49
C TRP A 67 7.35 1.22 0.42
N GLU A 68 7.99 1.14 1.59
CA GLU A 68 7.78 0.03 2.53
C GLU A 68 6.34 0.05 3.08
N GLU A 69 5.77 1.23 3.34
CA GLU A 69 4.38 1.39 3.77
C GLU A 69 3.39 0.99 2.66
N THR A 70 3.56 1.52 1.45
CA THR A 70 2.76 1.08 0.28
C THR A 70 2.91 -0.42 0.03
N GLY A 71 4.10 -0.99 0.30
CA GLY A 71 4.32 -2.44 0.25
C GLY A 71 3.39 -3.22 1.17
N ARG A 72 3.23 -2.78 2.43
CA ARG A 72 2.29 -3.40 3.37
C ARG A 72 0.83 -3.25 2.94
N GLU A 73 0.47 -2.09 2.39
CA GLU A 73 -0.87 -1.86 1.85
C GLU A 73 -1.19 -2.83 0.70
N ILE A 74 -0.23 -3.10 -0.18
CA ILE A 74 -0.37 -4.11 -1.25
C ILE A 74 -0.65 -5.49 -0.66
N GLU A 75 0.08 -5.91 0.38
CA GLU A 75 -0.14 -7.23 1.02
C GLU A 75 -1.56 -7.35 1.60
N VAL A 76 -2.00 -6.31 2.31
CA VAL A 76 -3.34 -6.27 2.92
C VAL A 76 -4.42 -6.26 1.85
N ALA A 77 -4.27 -5.44 0.81
CA ALA A 77 -5.22 -5.34 -0.29
C ALA A 77 -5.29 -6.64 -1.10
N THR A 78 -4.15 -7.28 -1.36
CA THR A 78 -4.08 -8.56 -2.07
C THR A 78 -4.74 -9.67 -1.26
N SER A 79 -4.50 -9.71 0.06
CA SER A 79 -5.14 -10.68 0.95
C SER A 79 -6.68 -10.50 0.99
N ARG A 80 -7.16 -9.25 0.99
CA ARG A 80 -8.60 -8.93 0.92
C ARG A 80 -9.22 -9.32 -0.42
N LEU A 81 -8.49 -9.10 -1.51
CA LEU A 81 -8.89 -9.52 -2.86
C LEU A 81 -9.06 -11.04 -2.92
N MET A 82 -8.05 -11.80 -2.49
CA MET A 82 -8.08 -13.26 -2.49
C MET A 82 -9.21 -13.80 -1.59
N ALA A 83 -9.39 -13.22 -0.40
CA ALA A 83 -10.48 -13.62 0.49
C ALA A 83 -11.87 -13.32 -0.12
N SER A 84 -12.03 -12.21 -0.84
CA SER A 84 -13.28 -11.87 -1.52
C SER A 84 -13.58 -12.83 -2.67
N ALA A 85 -12.57 -13.15 -3.48
CA ALA A 85 -12.67 -14.15 -4.54
C ALA A 85 -13.03 -15.54 -3.99
N ARG A 86 -12.36 -15.97 -2.91
CA ARG A 86 -12.65 -17.23 -2.23
C ARG A 86 -14.09 -17.31 -1.73
N ARG A 87 -14.57 -16.26 -1.04
CA ARG A 87 -15.95 -16.20 -0.56
C ARG A 87 -16.96 -16.26 -1.70
N ALA A 88 -16.73 -15.52 -2.78
CA ALA A 88 -17.61 -15.54 -3.95
C ALA A 88 -17.68 -16.94 -4.58
N TRP A 89 -16.53 -17.61 -4.68
CA TRP A 89 -16.45 -18.97 -5.20
C TRP A 89 -17.16 -19.99 -4.30
N ASP A 90 -16.92 -19.94 -2.99
CA ASP A 90 -17.54 -20.84 -2.02
C ASP A 90 -19.06 -20.66 -1.97
N PHE A 91 -19.53 -19.41 -2.04
CA PHE A 91 -20.96 -19.09 -2.15
C PHE A 91 -21.59 -19.73 -3.39
N ARG A 92 -20.96 -19.56 -4.56
CA ARG A 92 -21.43 -20.17 -5.82
C ARG A 92 -21.49 -21.69 -5.70
N GLN A 93 -20.44 -22.32 -5.19
CA GLN A 93 -20.37 -23.78 -5.02
C GLN A 93 -21.47 -24.29 -4.08
N ALA A 94 -21.68 -23.62 -2.94
CA ALA A 94 -22.72 -23.98 -1.99
C ALA A 94 -24.13 -23.80 -2.59
N GLY A 95 -24.35 -22.70 -3.31
CA GLY A 95 -25.62 -22.42 -4.00
C GLY A 95 -25.98 -23.49 -5.02
N LEU A 96 -25.03 -23.85 -5.90
CA LEU A 96 -25.26 -24.85 -6.96
C LEU A 96 -25.46 -26.28 -6.42
N ARG A 97 -24.97 -26.58 -5.21
CA ARG A 97 -25.24 -27.87 -4.54
C ARG A 97 -26.62 -27.93 -3.90
N SER A 98 -27.24 -26.78 -3.63
CA SER A 98 -28.56 -26.71 -2.99
C SER A 98 -29.66 -26.95 -4.00
N LYS A 99 -30.46 -28.01 -3.80
CA LYS A 99 -31.64 -28.30 -4.63
C LYS A 99 -32.75 -27.24 -4.56
N LYS A 100 -32.69 -26.34 -3.58
CA LYS A 100 -33.70 -25.28 -3.33
C LYS A 100 -33.27 -23.91 -3.87
N ALA A 101 -32.00 -23.74 -4.23
CA ALA A 101 -31.51 -22.47 -4.76
C ALA A 101 -31.83 -22.37 -6.25
N ASP A 102 -32.14 -21.17 -6.71
CA ASP A 102 -32.25 -20.86 -8.13
C ASP A 102 -30.85 -20.70 -8.74
N PRO A 103 -30.41 -21.60 -9.65
CA PRO A 103 -29.07 -21.51 -10.24
C PRO A 103 -28.84 -20.19 -10.99
N ALA A 104 -29.86 -19.63 -11.65
CA ALA A 104 -29.71 -18.40 -12.42
C ALA A 104 -29.40 -17.21 -11.49
N ARG A 105 -30.06 -17.17 -10.33
CA ARG A 105 -29.77 -16.18 -9.29
C ARG A 105 -28.36 -16.33 -8.72
N ILE A 106 -27.91 -17.55 -8.44
CA ILE A 106 -26.56 -17.81 -7.92
C ILE A 106 -25.49 -17.36 -8.93
N GLU A 107 -25.68 -17.63 -10.22
CA GLU A 107 -24.76 -17.16 -11.26
C GLU A 107 -24.77 -15.63 -11.42
N ALA A 108 -25.94 -14.99 -11.31
CA ALA A 108 -26.03 -13.53 -11.34
C ALA A 108 -25.28 -12.88 -10.16
N GLU A 109 -25.48 -13.40 -8.94
CA GLU A 109 -24.75 -12.93 -7.75
C GLU A 109 -23.23 -13.16 -7.88
N PHE A 110 -22.81 -14.30 -8.44
CA PHE A 110 -21.40 -14.55 -8.72
C PHE A 110 -20.83 -13.60 -9.78
N ALA A 111 -21.59 -13.28 -10.84
CA ALA A 111 -21.18 -12.31 -11.85
C ALA A 111 -20.97 -10.91 -11.26
N HIS A 112 -21.86 -10.47 -10.36
CA HIS A 112 -21.66 -9.22 -9.62
C HIS A 112 -20.41 -9.26 -8.76
N ALA A 113 -20.22 -10.34 -7.97
CA ALA A 113 -19.02 -10.49 -7.15
C ALA A 113 -17.72 -10.46 -7.98
N ARG A 114 -17.72 -11.05 -9.19
CA ARG A 114 -16.57 -10.97 -10.11
C ARG A 114 -16.26 -9.54 -10.52
N SER A 115 -17.26 -8.71 -10.81
CA SER A 115 -17.05 -7.29 -11.12
C SER A 115 -16.41 -6.54 -9.94
N ASP A 116 -16.83 -6.82 -8.71
CA ASP A 116 -16.23 -6.21 -7.52
C ASP A 116 -14.78 -6.65 -7.31
N ILE A 117 -14.49 -7.93 -7.57
CA ILE A 117 -13.13 -8.48 -7.50
C ILE A 117 -12.22 -7.85 -8.56
N GLU A 118 -12.72 -7.61 -9.78
CA GLU A 118 -11.98 -6.87 -10.81
C GLU A 118 -11.69 -5.43 -10.40
N ALA A 119 -12.62 -4.75 -9.72
CA ALA A 119 -12.39 -3.42 -9.18
C ALA A 119 -11.30 -3.44 -8.08
N GLN A 120 -11.34 -4.42 -7.17
CA GLN A 120 -10.31 -4.61 -6.15
C GLN A 120 -8.94 -4.92 -6.78
N LEU A 121 -8.89 -5.75 -7.83
CA LEU A 121 -7.67 -6.04 -8.57
C LEU A 121 -7.07 -4.78 -9.21
N LYS A 122 -7.91 -3.91 -9.79
CA LYS A 122 -7.45 -2.61 -10.32
C LYS A 122 -6.86 -1.73 -9.22
N ALA A 123 -7.47 -1.71 -8.03
CA ALA A 123 -6.95 -0.95 -6.90
C ALA A 123 -5.58 -1.49 -6.42
N VAL A 124 -5.44 -2.81 -6.27
CA VAL A 124 -4.14 -3.45 -5.94
C VAL A 124 -3.08 -3.10 -6.99
N ASN A 125 -3.42 -3.18 -8.27
CA ASN A 125 -2.49 -2.85 -9.35
C ASN A 125 -2.11 -1.36 -9.39
N SER A 126 -2.99 -0.47 -8.93
CA SER A 126 -2.65 0.94 -8.74
C SER A 126 -1.63 1.11 -7.61
N LEU A 127 -1.80 0.40 -6.50
CA LEU A 127 -0.82 0.42 -5.40
C LEU A 127 0.54 -0.13 -5.84
N ILE A 128 0.55 -1.22 -6.63
CA ILE A 128 1.78 -1.79 -7.20
C ILE A 128 2.50 -0.77 -8.09
N LEU A 129 1.75 -0.02 -8.92
CA LEU A 129 2.34 1.06 -9.72
C LEU A 129 2.95 2.14 -8.82
N THR A 130 2.22 2.64 -7.84
CA THR A 130 2.70 3.64 -6.89
C THR A 130 3.97 3.16 -6.17
N TYR A 131 3.96 1.93 -5.68
CA TYR A 131 5.11 1.30 -5.02
C TYR A 131 6.34 1.26 -5.94
N ASN A 132 6.17 0.82 -7.18
CA ASN A 132 7.27 0.77 -8.16
C ASN A 132 7.81 2.17 -8.52
N LEU A 133 6.97 3.20 -8.47
CA LEU A 133 7.40 4.59 -8.66
C LEU A 133 8.12 5.18 -7.44
N LEU A 134 7.78 4.72 -6.23
CA LEU A 134 8.40 5.17 -4.97
C LEU A 134 9.74 4.47 -4.69
N ILE A 135 9.97 3.29 -5.26
CA ILE A 135 11.23 2.57 -5.06
C ILE A 135 12.41 3.39 -5.60
N PRO A 136 13.50 3.52 -4.84
CA PRO A 136 14.74 4.10 -5.35
C PRO A 136 15.26 3.34 -6.56
N ARG A 137 15.72 4.06 -7.60
CA ARG A 137 16.29 3.46 -8.83
C ARG A 137 17.46 2.49 -8.60
N SER A 138 18.11 2.56 -7.44
CA SER A 138 19.16 1.63 -7.02
C SER A 138 18.65 0.26 -6.56
N LEU A 139 17.34 0.07 -6.39
CA LEU A 139 16.72 -1.15 -5.88
C LEU A 139 15.72 -1.77 -6.88
N PRO A 140 16.06 -1.96 -8.17
CA PRO A 140 15.11 -2.44 -9.18
C PRO A 140 14.61 -3.87 -8.93
N HIS A 141 15.38 -4.68 -8.18
CA HIS A 141 15.00 -6.04 -7.80
C HIS A 141 13.80 -6.08 -6.84
N LEU A 142 13.41 -4.96 -6.24
CA LEU A 142 12.24 -4.85 -5.38
C LEU A 142 10.96 -4.54 -6.17
N HIS A 143 11.03 -4.25 -7.46
CA HIS A 143 9.84 -3.96 -8.26
C HIS A 143 8.85 -5.14 -8.26
N ARG A 144 7.57 -4.83 -8.14
CA ARG A 144 6.47 -5.81 -8.14
C ARG A 144 5.81 -5.89 -9.50
N VAL A 145 5.43 -7.10 -9.91
CA VAL A 145 4.66 -7.32 -11.14
C VAL A 145 3.18 -7.08 -10.87
N ARG A 146 2.48 -6.53 -11.86
CA ARG A 146 1.02 -6.37 -11.79
C ARG A 146 0.35 -7.74 -11.69
N LEU A 147 -0.61 -7.86 -10.78
CA LEU A 147 -1.43 -9.04 -10.63
C LEU A 147 -2.43 -9.11 -11.79
N LYS A 148 -2.60 -10.30 -12.36
CA LYS A 148 -3.59 -10.54 -13.42
C LYS A 148 -4.80 -11.30 -12.90
N ALA A 149 -5.95 -11.13 -13.52
CA ALA A 149 -7.20 -11.76 -13.08
C ALA A 149 -7.11 -13.29 -13.14
N GLU A 150 -6.39 -13.81 -14.13
CA GLU A 150 -6.15 -15.24 -14.32
C GLU A 150 -5.45 -15.85 -13.10
N GLN A 151 -4.48 -15.14 -12.52
CA GLN A 151 -3.72 -15.62 -11.35
C GLN A 151 -4.63 -15.74 -10.11
N VAL A 152 -5.55 -14.78 -9.94
CA VAL A 152 -6.52 -14.81 -8.83
C VAL A 152 -7.44 -16.02 -8.97
N TRP A 153 -8.00 -16.25 -10.15
CA TRP A 153 -8.97 -17.33 -10.37
C TRP A 153 -8.31 -18.70 -10.50
N GLU A 154 -7.08 -18.79 -11.00
CA GLU A 154 -6.29 -20.02 -10.99
C GLU A 154 -5.96 -20.48 -9.57
N GLU A 155 -5.68 -19.54 -8.65
CA GLU A 155 -5.46 -19.85 -7.24
C GLU A 155 -6.76 -20.23 -6.52
N VAL A 156 -7.83 -19.47 -6.73
CA VAL A 156 -9.09 -19.62 -5.97
C VAL A 156 -9.98 -20.74 -6.50
N ALA A 157 -10.07 -20.89 -7.82
CA ALA A 157 -11.01 -21.75 -8.51
C ALA A 157 -10.38 -22.39 -9.78
N PRO A 158 -9.30 -23.18 -9.64
CA PRO A 158 -8.52 -23.69 -10.78
C PRO A 158 -9.36 -24.50 -11.78
N GLN A 159 -10.27 -25.34 -11.27
CA GLN A 159 -11.12 -26.19 -12.10
C GLN A 159 -12.13 -25.38 -12.92
N TRP A 160 -12.60 -24.26 -12.39
CA TRP A 160 -13.52 -23.37 -13.10
C TRP A 160 -12.77 -22.49 -14.09
N TRP A 161 -11.60 -21.99 -13.72
CA TRP A 161 -10.78 -21.21 -14.63
C TRP A 161 -10.35 -22.03 -15.86
N ALA A 162 -10.04 -23.31 -15.67
CA ALA A 162 -9.68 -24.22 -16.76
C ALA A 162 -10.80 -24.42 -17.80
N THR A 163 -12.08 -24.24 -17.42
CA THR A 163 -13.21 -24.36 -18.37
C THR A 163 -13.55 -23.05 -19.07
N GLN A 164 -12.90 -21.93 -18.70
CA GLN A 164 -13.07 -20.62 -19.33
C GLN A 164 -12.01 -20.30 -20.40
N ARG A 165 -11.00 -21.16 -20.56
CA ARG A 165 -9.98 -21.09 -21.62
C ARG A 165 -10.40 -21.92 -22.84
#